data_AF-D6ZCV5-F1
#
_entry.id   AF-D6ZCV5-F1
#
_cell.length_a   1.000
_cell.length_b   1.000
_cell.length_c   1.000
_cell.angle_alpha   90.00
_cell.angle_beta   90.00
_cell.angle_gamma   90.00
#
_symmetry.space_group_name_H-M   'P 1'
#
loop_
_entity.id
_entity.type
_entity.pdbx_description
1 polymer ?
#
loop_
_entity_poly.entity_id
_entity_poly.type
_entity_poly.pdbx_seq_one_letter_code
_entity_poly.pdbx_strand_id
1 'polypeptide(L)'
;MGDWSKVVLDDLAAMSQQFEQGHADFEAAVEAVKAEPVDTGDGTLNDYLQYVTGRIEELTIKSAELIKEHAGKVKYAHDSYERHDIDNEELFEDMDFEYKH
;
A
#
# COMPACT_ATOMS: atom_id res chain seq x y z
N MET A 1 19.10 -21.86 1.74
CA MET A 1 18.44 -21.02 2.77
C MET A 1 17.16 -21.68 3.28
N GLY A 2 16.74 -21.33 4.50
CA GLY A 2 15.61 -21.98 5.17
C GLY A 2 14.24 -21.46 4.73
N ASP A 3 13.26 -22.36 4.77
CA ASP A 3 11.81 -22.20 4.49
C ASP A 3 11.18 -20.86 4.93
N TRP A 4 11.75 -20.22 5.96
CA TRP A 4 11.31 -18.95 6.51
C TRP A 4 11.51 -17.74 5.58
N SER A 5 12.50 -17.73 4.69
CA SER A 5 12.75 -16.61 3.75
C SER A 5 11.61 -16.48 2.74
N LYS A 6 11.19 -17.61 2.16
CA LYS A 6 10.04 -17.68 1.25
C LYS A 6 8.74 -17.28 1.92
N VAL A 7 8.52 -17.69 3.17
CA VAL A 7 7.33 -17.28 3.94
C VAL A 7 7.28 -15.77 4.13
N VAL A 8 8.42 -15.12 4.41
CA VAL A 8 8.48 -13.65 4.55
C VAL A 8 8.21 -12.94 3.23
N LEU A 9 8.72 -13.45 2.11
CA LEU A 9 8.46 -12.88 0.78
C LEU A 9 6.98 -13.02 0.40
N ASP A 10 6.38 -14.20 0.62
CA ASP A 10 4.97 -14.44 0.37
C ASP A 10 4.07 -13.52 1.23
N ASP A 11 4.41 -13.32 2.50
CA ASP A 11 3.70 -12.41 3.39
C ASP A 11 3.79 -10.94 2.93
N LEU A 12 4.97 -10.49 2.49
CA LEU A 12 5.15 -9.13 1.97
C LEU A 12 4.37 -8.92 0.65
N ALA A 13 4.36 -9.91 -0.23
CA ALA A 13 3.57 -9.88 -1.46
C ALA A 13 2.07 -9.83 -1.16
N ALA A 14 1.60 -10.66 -0.23
CA ALA A 14 0.20 -10.66 0.22
C ALA A 14 -0.20 -9.33 0.86
N MET A 15 0.66 -8.74 1.70
CA MET A 15 0.43 -7.42 2.30
C MET A 15 0.36 -6.33 1.23
N SER A 16 1.26 -6.32 0.25
CA SER A 16 1.22 -5.36 -0.85
C SER A 16 -0.11 -5.43 -1.61
N GLN A 17 -0.57 -6.66 -1.90
CA GLN A 17 -1.82 -6.88 -2.61
C GLN A 17 -3.04 -6.44 -1.77
N GLN A 18 -3.01 -6.68 -0.46
CA GLN A 18 -4.06 -6.21 0.45
C GLN A 18 -4.11 -4.67 0.54
N PHE A 19 -2.97 -3.99 0.54
CA PHE A 19 -2.94 -2.53 0.54
C PHE A 19 -3.44 -1.95 -0.79
N GLU A 20 -3.10 -2.57 -1.93
CA GLU A 20 -3.63 -2.15 -3.24
C GLU A 20 -5.15 -2.33 -3.32
N GLN A 21 -5.68 -3.47 -2.86
CA GLN A 21 -7.12 -3.70 -2.82
C GLN A 21 -7.80 -2.74 -1.85
N GLY A 22 -7.25 -2.55 -0.65
CA GLY A 22 -7.76 -1.60 0.33
C GLY A 22 -7.78 -0.16 -0.18
N HIS A 23 -6.78 0.25 -0.98
CA HIS A 23 -6.79 1.54 -1.66
C HIS A 23 -7.93 1.65 -2.67
N ALA A 24 -8.12 0.64 -3.53
CA ALA A 24 -9.18 0.65 -4.53
C ALA A 24 -10.58 0.66 -3.89
N ASP A 25 -10.79 -0.13 -2.85
CA ASP A 25 -12.05 -0.17 -2.10
C ASP A 25 -12.33 1.17 -1.40
N PHE A 26 -11.28 1.81 -0.89
CA PHE A 26 -11.37 3.09 -0.22
C PHE A 26 -11.63 4.26 -1.20
N GLU A 27 -10.99 4.28 -2.38
CA GLU A 27 -11.33 5.22 -3.46
C GLU A 27 -12.78 5.06 -3.91
N ALA A 28 -13.25 3.82 -4.07
CA ALA A 28 -14.64 3.55 -4.44
C ALA A 28 -15.62 4.04 -3.36
N ALA A 29 -15.28 3.86 -2.08
CA ALA A 29 -16.06 4.38 -0.97
C ALA A 29 -16.05 5.92 -0.94
N VAL A 30 -14.92 6.59 -1.22
CA VAL A 30 -14.84 8.06 -1.33
C VAL A 30 -15.81 8.58 -2.38
N GLU A 31 -15.78 8.00 -3.58
CA GLU A 31 -16.67 8.41 -4.67
C GLU A 31 -18.14 8.16 -4.33
N ALA A 32 -18.46 7.12 -3.57
CA ALA A 32 -19.82 6.85 -3.11
C ALA A 32 -20.32 7.80 -1.99
N VAL A 33 -19.40 8.41 -1.23
CA VAL A 33 -19.70 9.26 -0.07
C VAL A 33 -19.58 10.75 -0.41
N LYS A 34 -19.07 11.10 -1.61
CA LYS A 34 -19.14 12.46 -2.15
C LYS A 34 -20.56 12.97 -2.03
N ALA A 35 -20.75 13.91 -1.12
CA ALA A 35 -22.06 14.50 -0.86
C ALA A 35 -22.38 15.44 -2.02
N GLU A 36 -23.50 15.22 -2.70
CA GLU A 36 -24.01 16.26 -3.60
C GLU A 36 -24.21 17.56 -2.82
N PRO A 37 -23.96 18.73 -3.43
CA PRO A 37 -24.21 20.00 -2.78
C PRO A 37 -25.67 20.08 -2.31
N VAL A 38 -25.87 20.02 -1.00
CA VAL A 38 -27.21 20.13 -0.40
C VAL A 38 -27.52 21.60 -0.22
N ASP A 39 -28.60 22.07 -0.84
CA ASP A 39 -29.16 23.39 -0.58
C ASP A 39 -30.23 23.28 0.51
N THR A 40 -29.90 23.77 1.71
CA THR A 40 -30.81 23.79 2.86
C THR A 40 -31.71 25.02 2.88
N GLY A 41 -31.59 25.93 1.91
CA GLY A 41 -32.26 27.24 1.91
C GLY A 41 -31.63 28.27 2.86
N ASP A 42 -30.54 27.93 3.53
CA ASP A 42 -29.72 28.83 4.36
C ASP A 42 -28.29 28.83 3.81
N GLY A 43 -27.86 29.96 3.24
CA GLY A 43 -26.54 30.09 2.63
C GLY A 43 -25.39 29.87 3.62
N THR A 44 -25.54 30.23 4.88
CA THR A 44 -24.49 30.04 5.89
C THR A 44 -24.35 28.56 6.25
N LEU A 45 -25.48 27.86 6.35
CA LEU A 45 -25.48 26.42 6.60
C LEU A 45 -24.92 25.65 5.41
N ASN A 46 -25.25 26.05 4.18
CA ASN A 46 -24.69 25.48 2.96
C ASN A 46 -23.16 25.63 2.91
N ASP A 47 -22.63 26.82 3.22
CA ASP A 47 -21.18 27.08 3.25
C ASP A 47 -20.47 26.20 4.29
N TYR A 48 -21.08 26.04 5.47
CA TYR A 48 -20.53 25.19 6.52
C TYR A 48 -20.55 23.71 6.13
N LEU A 49 -21.65 23.24 5.51
CA LEU A 49 -21.76 21.87 5.02
C LEU A 49 -20.71 21.60 3.93
N GLN A 50 -20.56 22.49 2.95
CA GLN A 50 -19.50 22.38 1.93
C GLN A 50 -18.10 22.37 2.53
N TYR A 51 -17.84 23.20 3.53
CA TYR A 51 -16.54 23.23 4.20
C TYR A 51 -16.22 21.90 4.89
N VAL A 52 -17.19 21.34 5.62
CA VAL A 52 -17.01 20.07 6.36
C VAL A 52 -16.87 18.90 5.39
N THR A 53 -17.73 18.81 4.37
CA THR A 53 -17.64 17.72 3.38
C THR A 53 -16.34 17.79 2.59
N GLY A 54 -15.91 19.00 2.18
CA GLY A 54 -14.63 19.18 1.50
C GLY A 54 -13.42 18.77 2.36
N ARG A 55 -13.47 18.99 3.69
CA ARG A 55 -12.41 18.51 4.59
C ARG A 55 -12.42 17.00 4.80
N ILE A 56 -13.60 16.38 4.82
CA ILE A 56 -13.70 14.91 4.85
C ILE A 56 -13.09 14.35 3.57
N GLU A 57 -13.43 14.89 2.40
CA GLU A 57 -12.85 14.48 1.11
C GLU A 57 -11.32 14.61 1.10
N GLU A 58 -10.77 15.74 1.51
CA GLU A 58 -9.31 15.93 1.57
C GLU A 58 -8.62 14.96 2.54
N LEU A 59 -9.20 14.73 3.73
CA LEU A 59 -8.65 13.77 4.69
C LEU A 59 -8.62 12.37 4.07
N THR A 60 -9.69 12.02 3.36
CA THR A 60 -9.84 10.71 2.75
C THR A 60 -8.88 10.54 1.58
N ILE A 61 -8.67 11.54 0.73
CA ILE A 61 -7.61 11.53 -0.31
C ILE A 61 -6.23 11.30 0.32
N LYS A 62 -5.89 12.03 1.38
CA LYS A 62 -4.60 11.86 2.08
C LYS A 62 -4.42 10.47 2.67
N SER A 63 -5.49 9.88 3.22
CA SER A 63 -5.45 8.51 3.71
C SER A 63 -5.17 7.50 2.59
N ALA A 64 -5.77 7.69 1.40
CA ALA A 64 -5.50 6.86 0.23
C ALA A 64 -4.02 6.99 -0.21
N GLU A 65 -3.50 8.22 -0.30
CA GLU A 65 -2.09 8.46 -0.65
C GLU A 65 -1.13 7.77 0.32
N LEU A 66 -1.40 7.82 1.63
CA LEU A 66 -0.60 7.15 2.65
C LEU A 66 -0.62 5.62 2.50
N ILE A 67 -1.79 5.04 2.20
CA ILE A 67 -1.91 3.60 1.94
C ILE A 67 -1.04 3.21 0.73
N LYS A 68 -1.12 3.98 -0.36
CA LYS A 68 -0.33 3.76 -1.57
C LYS A 68 1.18 3.89 -1.31
N GLU A 69 1.59 4.86 -0.51
CA GLU A 69 2.99 5.01 -0.10
C GLU A 69 3.49 3.79 0.68
N HIS A 70 2.68 3.28 1.61
CA HIS A 70 3.03 2.07 2.38
C HIS A 70 3.12 0.83 1.48
N ALA A 71 2.19 0.65 0.54
CA ALA A 71 2.26 -0.43 -0.44
C ALA A 71 3.59 -0.38 -1.24
N GLY A 72 3.99 0.79 -1.72
CA GLY A 72 5.25 0.98 -2.44
C GLY A 72 6.48 0.63 -1.60
N LYS A 73 6.48 0.98 -0.31
CA LYS A 73 7.56 0.63 0.63
C LYS A 73 7.63 -0.88 0.90
N VAL A 74 6.48 -1.54 1.07
CA VAL A 74 6.41 -3.00 1.25
C VAL A 74 6.94 -3.72 0.02
N LYS A 75 6.53 -3.30 -1.18
CA LYS A 75 7.02 -3.85 -2.44
C LYS A 75 8.53 -3.65 -2.61
N TYR A 76 9.03 -2.45 -2.31
CA TYR A 76 10.48 -2.20 -2.34
C TYR A 76 11.25 -3.12 -1.38
N ALA A 77 10.73 -3.32 -0.16
CA ALA A 77 11.33 -4.23 0.80
C ALA A 77 11.35 -5.67 0.27
N HIS A 78 10.23 -6.16 -0.27
CA HIS A 78 10.13 -7.46 -0.94
C HIS A 78 11.21 -7.62 -2.02
N ASP A 79 11.25 -6.71 -3.00
CA ASP A 79 12.20 -6.76 -4.13
C ASP A 79 13.66 -6.64 -3.66
N SER A 80 13.92 -6.00 -2.51
CA SER A 80 15.24 -5.95 -1.91
C SER A 80 15.63 -7.27 -1.24
N TYR A 81 14.71 -7.91 -0.52
CA TYR A 81 14.96 -9.19 0.13
C TYR A 81 15.14 -10.32 -0.89
N GLU A 82 14.33 -10.35 -1.94
CA GLU A 82 14.44 -11.34 -3.01
C GLU A 82 15.82 -11.28 -3.69
N ARG A 83 16.29 -10.07 -4.05
CA ARG A 83 17.63 -9.89 -4.64
C ARG A 83 18.74 -10.33 -3.70
N HIS A 84 18.66 -10.00 -2.42
CA HIS A 84 19.66 -10.44 -1.45
C HIS A 84 19.64 -11.95 -1.20
N ASP A 85 18.49 -12.61 -1.31
CA ASP A 85 18.39 -14.07 -1.18
C ASP A 85 19.07 -14.74 -2.39
N ILE A 86 18.83 -14.22 -3.60
CA ILE A 86 19.48 -14.67 -4.85
C ILE A 86 21.00 -14.48 -4.78
N ASP A 87 21.47 -13.28 -4.41
CA ASP A 87 22.91 -12.99 -4.33
C ASP A 87 23.61 -13.89 -3.31
N ASN A 88 22.97 -14.17 -2.17
CA ASN A 88 23.54 -15.07 -1.18
C ASN A 88 23.51 -16.53 -1.64
N GLU A 89 22.44 -16.97 -2.33
CA GLU A 89 22.35 -18.33 -2.89
C GLU A 89 23.47 -18.58 -3.91
N GLU A 90 23.73 -17.62 -4.80
CA GLU A 90 24.83 -17.66 -5.77
C GLU A 90 26.20 -17.73 -5.08
N LEU A 91 26.43 -16.92 -4.04
CA LEU A 91 27.68 -16.97 -3.24
C LEU A 91 27.88 -18.30 -2.51
N PHE A 92 26.81 -18.92 -2.01
CA PHE A 92 26.91 -20.23 -1.36
C PHE A 92 27.16 -21.34 -2.38
N GLU A 93 26.52 -21.31 -3.54
CA GLU A 93 26.78 -22.26 -4.63
C GLU A 93 28.23 -22.17 -5.13
N ASP A 94 28.77 -20.96 -5.28
CA ASP A 94 30.17 -20.72 -5.66
C ASP A 94 31.16 -21.27 -4.61
N MET A 95 30.92 -21.01 -3.32
CA MET A 95 31.77 -21.57 -2.25
C MET A 95 31.69 -23.10 -2.16
N ASP A 96 30.51 -23.69 -2.30
CA ASP A 96 30.33 -25.15 -2.29
C ASP A 96 30.96 -25.81 -3.52
N PHE A 97 30.99 -25.12 -4.66
CA PHE A 97 31.68 -25.56 -5.87
C PHE A 97 33.21 -25.50 -5.72
N GLU A 98 33.74 -24.42 -5.13
CA GLU A 98 35.18 -24.25 -4.87
C GLU A 98 35.72 -25.27 -3.85
N TYR A 99 34.90 -25.76 -2.91
CA TYR A 99 35.31 -26.79 -1.94
C TYR A 99 35.27 -28.23 -2.47
N LYS A 100 34.63 -28.48 -3.63
CA LYS A 100 34.45 -29.83 -4.21
C LYS A 100 35.42 -30.17 -5.35
N HIS A 101 36.31 -29.26 -5.72
CA HIS A 101 37.38 -29.44 -6.70
C HIS A 101 38.74 -28.98 -6.14
#